data_AF-I3CZR0-F1
#
_entry.id   AF-I3CZR0-F1
#
_cell.length_a   1.000
_cell.length_b   1.000
_cell.length_c   1.000
_cell.angle_alpha   90.00
_cell.angle_beta   90.00
_cell.angle_gamma   90.00
#
_symmetry.space_group_name_H-M   'P 1'
#
loop_
_entity.id
_entity.type
_entity.pdbx_description
1 polymer ?
#
loop_
_entity_poly.entity_id
_entity_poly.type
_entity_poly.pdbx_seq_one_letter_code
_entity_poly.pdbx_strand_id
1 'polypeptide(L)'
;MRDTKDNKIEDDEHKVIQILNETDEKIDKVSKQWIWLKHEYRKNKDPELRLEIKKKWDRLQKKMEILEKKRRELIEKKNEIDYKRKWKIFKKTWKNN
;
A
#
# COMPACT_ATOMS: atom_id res chain seq x y z
N MET A 1 18.49 -15.20 26.67
CA MET A 1 18.09 -15.66 25.32
C MET A 1 16.81 -14.93 24.95
N ARG A 2 16.75 -14.19 23.82
CA ARG A 2 15.49 -13.56 23.34
C ARG A 2 14.55 -14.66 22.85
N ASP A 3 13.26 -14.58 23.20
CA ASP A 3 12.24 -15.57 22.82
C ASP A 3 12.06 -15.61 21.29
N THR A 4 12.01 -16.81 20.70
CA THR A 4 11.76 -17.04 19.27
C THR A 4 10.46 -16.42 18.75
N LYS A 5 9.51 -16.13 19.64
CA LYS A 5 8.26 -15.44 19.34
C LYS A 5 8.44 -13.93 19.10
N ASP A 6 9.46 -13.30 19.69
CA ASP A 6 9.73 -11.87 19.50
C ASP A 6 10.37 -11.60 18.13
N ASN A 7 11.32 -12.44 17.72
CA ASN A 7 11.93 -12.35 16.39
C ASN A 7 10.87 -12.51 15.27
N LYS A 8 9.89 -13.38 15.47
CA LYS A 8 8.81 -13.60 14.50
C LYS A 8 7.91 -12.35 14.30
N ILE A 9 7.64 -11.61 15.36
CA ILE A 9 6.80 -10.40 15.28
C ILE A 9 7.56 -9.28 14.55
N GLU A 10 8.85 -9.11 14.83
CA GLU A 10 9.70 -8.12 14.15
C GLU A 10 9.86 -8.46 12.65
N ASP A 11 10.05 -9.73 12.30
CA ASP A 11 10.11 -10.18 10.90
C ASP A 11 8.80 -9.92 10.14
N ASP A 12 7.66 -10.16 10.77
CA ASP A 12 6.34 -9.92 10.19
C ASP A 12 6.08 -8.41 10.01
N GLU A 13 6.50 -7.57 10.97
CA GLU A 13 6.42 -6.10 10.89
C GLU A 13 7.26 -5.58 9.72
N HIS A 14 8.51 -6.02 9.60
CA HIS A 14 9.42 -5.62 8.52
C HIS A 14 8.85 -5.99 7.14
N LYS A 15 8.31 -7.20 6.98
CA LYS A 15 7.68 -7.63 5.71
C LYS A 15 6.48 -6.77 5.35
N VAL A 16 5.61 -6.47 6.32
CA VAL A 16 4.43 -5.62 6.07
C VAL A 16 4.84 -4.22 5.65
N ILE A 17 5.85 -3.62 6.30
CA ILE A 17 6.39 -2.30 5.95
C ILE A 17 6.98 -2.31 4.53
N GLN A 18 7.78 -3.33 4.19
CA GLN A 18 8.36 -3.43 2.85
C GLN A 18 7.28 -3.52 1.76
N ILE A 19 6.28 -4.38 1.95
CA ILE A 19 5.18 -4.53 0.97
C ILE A 19 4.34 -3.25 0.89
N LEU A 20 4.16 -2.53 1.99
CA LEU A 20 3.47 -1.25 2.01
C LEU A 20 4.21 -0.21 1.17
N ASN A 21 5.53 -0.06 1.35
CA ASN A 21 6.37 0.84 0.57
C ASN A 21 6.33 0.51 -0.92
N GLU A 22 6.46 -0.77 -1.29
CA GLU A 22 6.34 -1.21 -2.68
C GLU A 22 4.96 -0.92 -3.28
N THR A 23 3.91 -0.97 -2.46
CA THR A 23 2.54 -0.66 -2.88
C THR A 23 2.38 0.85 -3.11
N ASP A 24 2.94 1.67 -2.23
CA ASP A 24 2.94 3.13 -2.35
C ASP A 24 3.72 3.60 -3.59
N GLU A 25 4.87 2.98 -3.90
CA GLU A 25 5.61 3.25 -5.14
C GLU A 25 4.80 2.89 -6.39
N LYS A 26 4.04 1.79 -6.35
CA LYS A 26 3.17 1.40 -7.48
C LYS A 26 2.02 2.39 -7.67
N ILE A 27 1.47 2.90 -6.57
CA ILE A 27 0.43 3.95 -6.58
C ILE A 27 0.98 5.25 -7.18
N ASP A 28 2.18 5.67 -6.78
CA ASP A 28 2.84 6.87 -7.34
C ASP A 28 3.07 6.74 -8.85
N LYS A 29 3.55 5.58 -9.32
CA LYS A 29 3.72 5.29 -10.76
C LYS A 29 2.40 5.41 -11.52
N VAL A 30 1.30 4.88 -10.98
CA VAL A 30 -0.03 4.99 -11.61
C VAL A 30 -0.50 6.45 -11.65
N SER A 31 -0.31 7.20 -10.57
CA SER A 31 -0.66 8.62 -10.50
C SER A 31 0.10 9.45 -11.54
N LYS A 32 1.40 9.20 -11.73
CA LYS A 32 2.21 9.85 -12.78
C LYS A 32 1.72 9.53 -14.18
N GLN A 33 1.35 8.28 -14.45
CA GLN A 33 0.76 7.87 -15.72
C GLN A 33 -0.58 8.56 -16.00
N TRP A 34 -1.42 8.74 -14.97
CA TRP A 34 -2.67 9.49 -15.09
C TRP A 34 -2.44 10.95 -15.47
N ILE A 35 -1.49 11.62 -14.83
CA ILE A 35 -1.14 13.02 -15.17
C ILE A 35 -0.74 13.12 -16.64
N TRP A 36 0.09 12.20 -17.11
CA TRP A 36 0.51 12.14 -18.51
C TRP A 36 -0.66 11.87 -19.46
N LEU A 37 -1.50 10.87 -19.20
CA LEU A 37 -2.68 10.59 -20.04
C LEU A 37 -3.67 11.75 -20.07
N LYS A 38 -3.86 12.46 -18.95
CA LYS A 38 -4.71 13.65 -18.89
C LYS A 38 -4.19 14.75 -19.81
N HIS A 39 -2.88 14.94 -19.83
CA HIS A 39 -2.23 15.90 -20.72
C HIS A 39 -2.41 15.48 -22.19
N GLU A 40 -2.12 14.23 -22.53
CA GLU A 40 -2.29 13.72 -23.89
C GLU A 40 -3.74 13.79 -24.38
N TYR A 41 -4.71 13.47 -23.54
CA TYR A 41 -6.12 13.56 -23.89
C TYR A 41 -6.54 15.00 -24.25
N ARG A 42 -6.04 15.98 -23.49
CA ARG A 42 -6.33 17.41 -23.70
C ARG A 42 -5.65 17.95 -24.97
N LYS A 43 -4.42 17.51 -25.24
CA LYS A 43 -3.62 17.96 -26.38
C LYS A 43 -4.13 17.40 -27.71
N ASN A 44 -4.54 16.13 -27.74
CA ASN A 44 -4.97 15.48 -28.97
C ASN A 44 -6.43 15.80 -29.30
N LYS A 45 -6.73 16.05 -30.58
CA LYS A 45 -8.10 16.29 -31.10
C LYS A 45 -8.68 15.10 -31.84
N ASP A 46 -7.85 14.12 -32.17
CA ASP A 46 -8.25 12.87 -32.83
C ASP A 46 -9.17 12.03 -31.92
N PRO A 47 -10.42 11.75 -32.35
CA PRO A 47 -11.37 10.91 -31.63
C PRO A 47 -10.87 9.48 -31.34
N GLU A 48 -10.17 8.84 -32.27
CA GLU A 48 -9.70 7.46 -32.12
C GLU A 48 -8.62 7.39 -31.04
N LEU A 49 -7.64 8.29 -31.12
CA LEU A 49 -6.58 8.39 -30.12
C LEU A 49 -7.13 8.75 -28.73
N ARG A 50 -8.15 9.62 -28.66
CA ARG A 50 -8.86 9.93 -27.40
C ARG A 50 -9.55 8.71 -26.80
N LEU A 51 -10.14 7.86 -27.64
CA LEU A 51 -10.76 6.62 -27.20
C LEU A 51 -9.72 5.65 -26.62
N GLU A 52 -8.56 5.51 -27.27
CA GLU A 52 -7.45 4.71 -26.73
C GLU A 52 -6.93 5.23 -25.39
N ILE A 53 -6.75 6.55 -25.27
CA ILE A 53 -6.32 7.18 -24.03
C ILE A 53 -7.35 6.91 -22.92
N LYS A 54 -8.65 7.00 -23.22
CA LYS A 54 -9.71 6.66 -22.28
C LYS A 54 -9.66 5.18 -21.84
N LYS A 55 -9.47 4.25 -22.78
CA LYS A 55 -9.29 2.82 -22.44
C LYS A 55 -8.08 2.58 -21.51
N LYS A 56 -6.96 3.29 -21.75
CA LYS A 56 -5.78 3.23 -20.86
C LYS A 56 -6.09 3.84 -19.49
N TRP A 57 -6.85 4.94 -19.44
CA TRP A 57 -7.31 5.56 -18.21
C TRP A 57 -8.13 4.60 -17.34
N ASP A 58 -9.14 3.94 -17.92
CA ASP A 58 -10.02 3.01 -17.21
C ASP A 58 -9.23 1.82 -16.63
N ARG A 59 -8.22 1.33 -17.38
CA ARG A 59 -7.32 0.27 -16.89
C ARG A 59 -6.48 0.73 -15.70
N LEU A 60 -5.96 1.95 -15.75
CA LEU A 60 -5.21 2.52 -14.63
C LEU A 60 -6.11 2.77 -13.41
N GLN A 61 -7.36 3.18 -13.61
CA GLN A 61 -8.31 3.37 -12.53
C GLN A 61 -8.56 2.07 -11.76
N LYS A 62 -8.87 0.97 -12.47
CA LYS A 62 -9.04 -0.35 -11.85
C LYS A 62 -7.79 -0.79 -11.09
N LYS A 63 -6.61 -0.51 -11.65
CA LYS A 63 -5.33 -0.82 -10.99
C LYS A 63 -5.12 -0.01 -9.71
N MET A 64 -5.46 1.28 -9.74
CA MET A 64 -5.41 2.17 -8.57
C MET A 64 -6.32 1.66 -7.45
N GLU A 65 -7.58 1.35 -7.77
CA GLU A 65 -8.56 0.84 -6.80
C GLU A 65 -8.06 -0.45 -6.09
N ILE A 66 -7.45 -1.37 -6.85
CA ILE A 66 -6.86 -2.59 -6.30
C ILE A 66 -5.67 -2.27 -5.38
N LEU A 67 -4.79 -1.37 -5.81
CA LEU A 67 -3.61 -0.99 -5.01
C LEU A 67 -4.01 -0.26 -3.72
N GLU A 68 -4.99 0.64 -3.79
CA GLU A 68 -5.51 1.35 -2.61
C GLU A 68 -6.19 0.39 -1.63
N LYS A 69 -6.96 -0.57 -2.13
CA LYS A 69 -7.55 -1.62 -1.27
C LYS A 69 -6.45 -2.42 -0.58
N LYS A 70 -5.45 -2.90 -1.33
CA LYS A 70 -4.31 -3.62 -0.78
C LYS A 70 -3.55 -2.79 0.26
N ARG A 71 -3.36 -1.49 0.00
CA ARG A 71 -2.72 -0.56 0.92
C ARG A 71 -3.49 -0.46 2.25
N ARG A 72 -4.82 -0.34 2.21
CA ARG A 72 -5.66 -0.32 3.42
C ARG A 72 -5.50 -1.60 4.24
N GLU A 73 -5.57 -2.76 3.60
CA GLU A 73 -5.39 -4.07 4.27
C GLU A 73 -4.00 -4.20 4.92
N LEU A 74 -2.95 -3.67 4.29
CA LEU A 74 -1.60 -3.66 4.86
C LEU A 74 -1.47 -2.72 6.06
N ILE A 75 -2.13 -1.57 6.03
CA ILE A 75 -2.17 -0.64 7.17
C ILE A 75 -2.89 -1.29 8.35
N GLU A 76 -4.02 -1.95 8.12
CA GLU A 76 -4.74 -2.70 9.16
C GLU A 76 -3.85 -3.78 9.79
N LYS A 77 -3.18 -4.59 8.96
CA LYS A 77 -2.22 -5.60 9.45
C LYS A 77 -1.08 -5.00 10.26
N LYS A 78 -0.52 -3.87 9.82
CA LYS A 78 0.53 -3.16 10.57
C LYS A 78 0.01 -2.72 11.93
N ASN A 79 -1.18 -2.12 11.98
CA ASN A 79 -1.81 -1.67 13.23
C ASN A 79 -2.09 -2.83 14.20
N GLU A 80 -2.51 -3.99 13.68
CA GLU A 80 -2.68 -5.21 14.50
C GLU A 80 -1.36 -5.71 15.11
N ILE A 81 -0.27 -5.69 14.33
CA ILE A 81 1.07 -6.06 14.81
C ILE A 81 1.51 -5.10 15.92
N ASP A 82 1.38 -3.79 15.68
CA ASP A 82 1.72 -2.75 16.65
C ASP A 82 0.91 -2.89 17.95
N TYR A 83 -0.38 -3.18 17.83
CA TYR A 83 -1.26 -3.42 18.98
C TYR A 83 -0.81 -4.64 19.79
N LYS A 84 -0.54 -5.77 19.13
CA LYS A 84 -0.05 -6.99 19.80
C LYS A 84 1.28 -6.75 20.52
N ARG A 85 2.19 -5.99 19.91
CA ARG A 85 3.47 -5.60 20.50
C ARG A 85 3.29 -4.76 21.77
N LYS A 86 2.48 -3.70 21.70
CA LYS A 86 2.15 -2.83 22.85
C LYS A 86 1.48 -3.62 23.98
N TRP A 87 0.53 -4.49 23.65
CA TRP A 87 -0.17 -5.33 24.62
C TRP A 87 0.77 -6.31 25.35
N LYS A 88 1.75 -6.88 24.63
CA LYS A 88 2.77 -7.75 25.23
C LYS A 88 3.65 -6.98 26.22
N ILE A 89 4.07 -5.76 25.87
CA ILE A 89 4.85 -4.88 26.77
C ILE A 89 4.03 -4.58 28.03
N PHE A 90 2.77 -4.15 27.85
CA PHE A 90 1.86 -3.85 28.96
C PHE A 90 1.68 -5.03 29.92
N LYS A 91 1.43 -6.24 29.40
CA LYS A 91 1.32 -7.46 30.23
C LYS A 91 2.61 -7.77 30.99
N LYS A 92 3.77 -7.52 30.39
CA LYS A 92 5.07 -7.76 31.04
C LYS A 92 5.31 -6.76 32.17
N THR A 93 4.95 -5.49 31.97
CA THR A 93 5.06 -4.46 33.02
C THR A 93 4.09 -4.71 34.17
N TRP A 94 2.86 -5.18 33.89
CA TRP A 94 1.85 -5.47 34.92
C TRP A 94 2.17 -6.70 35.79
N LYS A 95 2.93 -7.67 35.27
CA LYS A 95 3.35 -8.86 36.03
C LYS A 95 4.58 -8.64 36.91
N ASN A 96 5.33 -7.57 36.65
CA ASN A 96 6.58 -7.25 37.34
C ASN A 96 6.39 -6.14 38.40
N ASN A 97 5.18 -5.61 38.53
CA ASN A 97 4.71 -4.76 39.63
C ASN A 97 3.81 -5.58 40.55
#